data_AF-B9Y847-F1
#
_entry.id   AF-B9Y847-F1
#
_cell.length_a   1.000
_cell.length_b   1.000
_cell.length_c   1.000
_cell.angle_alpha   90.00
_cell.angle_beta   90.00
_cell.angle_gamma   90.00
#
_symmetry.space_group_name_H-M   'P 1'
#
loop_
_entity.id
_entity.type
_entity.pdbx_description
1 polymer ?
#
loop_
_entity_poly.entity_id
_entity_poly.type
_entity_poly.pdbx_seq_one_letter_code
_entity_poly.pdbx_strand_id
1 'polypeptide(L)'
;MFMKIKPETLKQGAALMFGAVALAAYLTTVLWPSRSQPVQTVSGSGGGGDMVQVYLLDEDATLIPYTLGIEEGLDLNQRVAEVLRLMTIGNEPVQGVRGLLPNNAQLENCTLQGSQLSLYFPENFRNYDPKTEMRLLEGLTWAVTQFDEVSEVLLYLAGEPLTHMPQLSTPVPLPLNRQIGINNFENTVNRLHDSHSLTVFYTRQKNGSSVYVPKTLRISNQTSLQDKLSSILSDISVFSQLK
;
A
#
# COMPACT_ATOMS: atom_id res chain seq x y z
N MET A 1 -10.98 -71.15 -8.46
CA MET A 1 -12.35 -70.59 -8.37
C MET A 1 -12.22 -69.07 -8.50
N PHE A 2 -12.41 -68.52 -9.70
CA PHE A 2 -12.21 -67.08 -9.97
C PHE A 2 -13.49 -66.30 -9.64
N MET A 3 -13.40 -65.40 -8.68
CA MET A 3 -14.52 -64.55 -8.25
C MET A 3 -14.76 -63.46 -9.30
N LYS A 4 -15.85 -63.56 -10.07
CA LYS A 4 -16.28 -62.53 -11.01
C LYS A 4 -16.86 -61.35 -10.22
N ILE A 5 -16.13 -60.23 -10.17
CA ILE A 5 -16.62 -58.97 -9.61
C ILE A 5 -17.59 -58.35 -10.63
N LYS A 6 -18.79 -57.99 -10.17
CA LYS A 6 -19.89 -57.45 -10.98
C LYS A 6 -19.49 -56.06 -11.55
N PRO A 7 -19.70 -55.76 -12.84
CA PRO A 7 -19.22 -54.52 -13.47
C PRO A 7 -19.88 -53.23 -12.96
N GLU A 8 -21.02 -53.30 -12.28
CA GLU A 8 -21.70 -52.12 -11.72
C GLU A 8 -20.99 -51.53 -10.49
N THR A 9 -20.40 -52.37 -9.64
CA THR A 9 -19.67 -51.90 -8.45
C THR A 9 -18.36 -51.20 -8.82
N LEU A 10 -17.79 -51.53 -9.98
CA LEU A 10 -16.58 -50.90 -10.50
C LEU A 10 -16.82 -49.46 -10.98
N LYS A 11 -17.97 -49.21 -11.63
CA LYS A 11 -18.35 -47.88 -12.13
C LYS A 11 -18.71 -46.91 -11.01
N GLN A 12 -19.41 -47.40 -9.99
CA GLN A 12 -19.72 -46.59 -8.79
C GLN A 12 -18.48 -46.28 -7.97
N GLY A 13 -17.55 -47.24 -7.83
CA GLY A 13 -16.26 -47.02 -7.19
C GLY A 13 -15.41 -45.98 -7.93
N ALA A 14 -15.37 -46.03 -9.27
CA ALA A 14 -14.67 -45.04 -10.08
C ALA A 14 -15.28 -43.63 -9.93
N ALA A 15 -16.61 -43.49 -9.98
CA ALA A 15 -17.28 -42.20 -9.83
C ALA A 15 -17.03 -41.55 -8.46
N LEU A 16 -17.02 -42.34 -7.38
CA LEU A 16 -16.69 -41.86 -6.03
C LEU A 16 -15.24 -41.39 -5.92
N MET A 17 -14.30 -42.10 -6.54
CA MET A 17 -12.88 -41.71 -6.56
C MET A 17 -12.68 -40.39 -7.33
N PHE A 18 -13.32 -40.21 -8.49
CA PHE A 18 -13.24 -38.95 -9.24
C PHE A 18 -13.88 -37.77 -8.48
N GLY A 19 -15.01 -38.01 -7.80
CA GLY A 19 -15.64 -36.99 -6.94
C GLY A 19 -14.76 -36.56 -5.77
N ALA A 20 -14.10 -37.50 -5.10
CA ALA A 20 -13.19 -37.22 -4.00
C ALA A 20 -11.94 -36.43 -4.45
N VAL A 21 -11.37 -36.75 -5.61
CA VAL A 21 -10.23 -36.02 -6.18
C VAL A 21 -10.63 -34.59 -6.56
N ALA A 22 -11.82 -34.39 -7.14
CA ALA A 22 -12.32 -33.05 -7.47
C ALA A 22 -12.56 -32.20 -6.21
N LEU A 23 -13.10 -32.80 -5.14
CA LEU A 23 -13.32 -32.13 -3.87
C LEU A 23 -12.00 -31.74 -3.18
N ALA A 24 -11.01 -32.64 -3.22
CA ALA A 24 -9.67 -32.37 -2.69
C ALA A 24 -8.98 -31.24 -3.48
N ALA A 25 -9.08 -31.23 -4.81
CA ALA A 25 -8.54 -30.16 -5.65
C ALA A 25 -9.22 -28.80 -5.34
N TYR A 26 -10.54 -28.80 -5.15
CA TYR A 26 -11.29 -27.59 -4.79
C TYR A 26 -10.94 -27.08 -3.38
N LEU A 27 -10.78 -27.97 -2.40
CA LEU A 27 -10.34 -27.61 -1.05
C LEU A 27 -8.92 -27.05 -1.06
N THR A 28 -8.01 -27.58 -1.90
CA THR A 28 -6.67 -27.03 -2.03
C THR A 28 -6.63 -25.64 -2.64
N THR A 29 -7.57 -25.26 -3.52
CA THR A 29 -7.60 -23.90 -4.08
C THR A 29 -8.30 -22.90 -3.16
N VAL A 30 -9.27 -23.33 -2.36
CA VAL A 30 -10.05 -22.45 -1.47
C VAL A 30 -9.37 -22.22 -0.12
N LEU A 31 -8.64 -23.22 0.40
CA LEU A 31 -7.99 -23.14 1.72
C LEU A 31 -6.53 -22.69 1.68
N TRP A 32 -5.92 -22.56 0.50
CA TRP A 32 -4.59 -21.96 0.40
C TRP A 32 -4.72 -20.45 0.46
N PRO A 33 -4.15 -19.76 1.46
CA PRO A 33 -4.02 -18.32 1.39
C PRO A 33 -3.13 -18.03 0.18
N SER A 34 -3.64 -17.25 -0.77
CA SER A 34 -2.82 -16.63 -1.80
C SER A 34 -1.71 -15.89 -1.09
N ARG A 35 -0.50 -16.46 -1.06
CA ARG A 35 0.69 -15.72 -0.61
C ARG A 35 0.79 -14.54 -1.56
N SER A 36 0.45 -13.36 -1.07
CA SER A 36 0.80 -12.10 -1.70
C SER A 36 2.28 -12.21 -2.01
N GLN A 37 2.64 -12.27 -3.29
CA GLN A 37 4.04 -12.19 -3.64
C GLN A 37 4.54 -10.83 -3.17
N PRO A 38 5.69 -10.76 -2.49
CA PRO A 38 6.28 -9.46 -2.18
C PRO A 38 6.52 -8.77 -3.52
N VAL A 39 5.77 -7.70 -3.77
CA VAL A 39 5.98 -6.85 -4.94
C VAL A 39 7.37 -6.26 -4.76
N GLN A 40 8.32 -6.69 -5.59
CA GLN A 40 9.65 -6.11 -5.61
C GLN A 40 9.54 -4.69 -6.14
N THR A 41 9.42 -3.74 -5.23
CA THR A 41 9.66 -2.33 -5.54
C THR A 41 11.16 -2.08 -5.55
N VAL A 42 11.55 -0.96 -6.16
CA VAL A 42 12.95 -0.60 -6.44
C VAL A 42 13.80 -0.78 -5.17
N SER A 43 14.75 -1.72 -5.24
CA SER A 43 15.70 -1.96 -4.18
C SER A 43 16.66 -0.78 -4.12
N GLY A 44 16.58 0.01 -3.05
CA GLY A 44 17.69 0.87 -2.67
C GLY A 44 18.81 0.00 -2.07
N SER A 45 20.05 0.46 -2.24
CA SER A 45 21.23 -0.23 -1.71
C SER A 45 21.23 -0.21 -0.17
N GLY A 46 20.63 -1.21 0.46
CA GLY A 46 20.72 -1.51 1.89
C GLY A 46 20.94 -3.01 2.07
N GLY A 47 21.99 -3.38 2.82
CA GLY A 47 22.37 -4.77 3.07
C GLY A 47 21.31 -5.57 3.83
N GLY A 48 21.49 -6.90 3.88
CA GLY A 48 20.57 -7.84 4.51
C GLY A 48 20.10 -7.38 5.89
N GLY A 49 18.79 -7.14 5.97
CA GLY A 49 18.09 -6.62 7.14
C GLY A 49 16.58 -6.77 6.96
N ASP A 50 15.79 -6.31 7.93
CA ASP A 50 14.33 -6.33 7.81
C ASP A 50 13.91 -5.38 6.68
N MET A 51 13.05 -5.85 5.78
CA MET A 51 12.71 -5.09 4.57
C MET A 51 11.49 -4.22 4.83
N VAL A 52 11.64 -2.91 4.67
CA VAL A 52 10.56 -1.92 4.80
C VAL A 52 10.39 -1.11 3.54
N GLN A 53 9.18 -0.58 3.36
CA GLN A 53 8.80 0.32 2.31
C GLN A 53 8.82 1.76 2.80
N VAL A 54 9.50 2.64 2.06
CA VAL A 54 9.43 4.09 2.26
C VAL A 54 8.79 4.75 1.06
N TYR A 55 8.00 5.79 1.27
CA TYR A 55 7.26 6.48 0.22
C TYR A 55 7.89 7.84 -0.03
N LEU A 56 8.44 8.03 -1.23
CA LEU A 56 9.23 9.22 -1.59
C LEU A 56 8.66 9.86 -2.85
N LEU A 57 8.84 11.17 -2.99
CA LEU A 57 8.42 11.92 -4.17
C LEU A 57 9.47 11.79 -5.28
N ASP A 58 9.02 11.55 -6.51
CA ASP A 58 9.84 11.76 -7.69
C ASP A 58 9.82 13.22 -8.17
N GLU A 59 10.45 13.49 -9.31
CA GLU A 59 10.55 14.81 -9.94
C GLU A 59 9.16 15.39 -10.30
N ASP A 60 8.18 14.54 -10.57
CA ASP A 60 6.81 14.90 -10.91
C ASP A 60 5.90 15.06 -9.67
N ALA A 61 6.47 15.00 -8.46
CA ALA A 61 5.74 14.96 -7.18
C ALA A 61 4.76 13.75 -7.08
N THR A 62 5.14 12.63 -7.68
CA THR A 62 4.46 11.34 -7.55
C THR A 62 5.06 10.54 -6.41
N LEU A 63 4.22 10.00 -5.52
CA LEU A 63 4.65 9.11 -4.45
C LEU A 63 5.01 7.72 -4.99
N ILE A 64 6.23 7.28 -4.72
CA ILE A 64 6.72 5.98 -5.15
C ILE A 64 7.22 5.20 -3.93
N PRO A 65 6.80 3.93 -3.76
CA PRO A 65 7.32 3.06 -2.73
C PRO A 65 8.69 2.49 -3.12
N TYR A 66 9.67 2.59 -2.22
CA TYR A 66 11.00 1.99 -2.33
C TYR A 66 11.19 0.98 -1.22
N THR A 67 11.67 -0.22 -1.55
CA THR A 67 11.93 -1.28 -0.56
C THR A 67 13.40 -1.23 -0.15
N LEU A 68 13.65 -1.14 1.15
CA LEU A 68 14.96 -0.93 1.76
C LEU A 68 15.16 -1.87 2.94
N GLY A 69 16.39 -2.33 3.14
CA GLY A 69 16.77 -3.01 4.36
C GLY A 69 17.03 -2.01 5.49
N ILE A 70 16.45 -2.25 6.65
CA ILE A 70 16.75 -1.57 7.92
C ILE A 70 17.38 -2.56 8.90
N GLU A 71 17.87 -2.06 10.04
CA GLU A 71 18.45 -2.89 11.10
C GLU A 71 17.49 -4.00 11.56
N GLU A 72 18.01 -5.20 11.77
CA GLU A 72 17.22 -6.35 12.25
C GLU A 72 16.91 -6.24 13.74
N GLY A 73 15.79 -6.82 14.17
CA GLY A 73 15.44 -6.92 15.59
C GLY A 73 14.88 -5.64 16.21
N LEU A 74 14.64 -4.60 15.40
CA LEU A 74 13.95 -3.39 15.83
C LEU A 74 12.49 -3.68 16.22
N ASP A 75 12.03 -3.06 17.30
CA ASP A 75 10.61 -3.09 17.65
C ASP A 75 9.75 -2.23 16.69
N LEU A 76 8.42 -2.33 16.79
CA LEU A 76 7.53 -1.57 15.91
C LEU A 76 7.80 -0.06 15.97
N ASN A 77 8.03 0.49 17.16
CA ASN A 77 8.22 1.92 17.34
C ASN A 77 9.50 2.40 16.65
N GLN A 78 10.58 1.63 16.78
CA GLN A 78 11.85 1.88 16.12
C GLN A 78 11.74 1.74 14.60
N ARG A 79 11.03 0.72 14.10
CA ARG A 79 10.79 0.52 12.66
C ARG A 79 9.99 1.69 12.07
N VAL A 80 8.93 2.14 12.75
CA VAL A 80 8.15 3.31 12.33
C VAL A 80 9.01 4.56 12.33
N ALA A 81 9.78 4.80 13.40
CA ALA A 81 10.67 5.96 13.49
C ALA A 81 11.71 5.97 12.35
N GLU A 82 12.30 4.81 12.04
CA GLU A 82 13.30 4.69 10.97
C GLU A 82 12.69 4.91 9.57
N VAL A 83 11.52 4.33 9.30
CA VAL A 83 10.78 4.58 8.05
C VAL A 83 10.48 6.06 7.87
N LEU A 84 10.00 6.73 8.91
CA LEU A 84 9.72 8.17 8.84
C LEU A 84 11.01 8.98 8.70
N ARG A 85 12.11 8.58 9.35
CA ARG A 85 13.43 9.23 9.21
C ARG A 85 13.94 9.18 7.77
N LEU A 86 13.76 8.06 7.08
CA LEU A 86 14.13 7.88 5.66
C LEU A 86 13.21 8.69 4.71
N MET A 87 12.01 9.04 5.17
CA MET A 87 11.07 9.92 4.46
C MET A 87 11.25 11.40 4.81
N THR A 88 12.20 11.74 5.68
CA THR A 88 12.56 13.12 5.99
C THR A 88 13.44 13.72 4.89
N ILE A 89 13.16 14.98 4.55
CA ILE A 89 13.94 15.74 3.57
C ILE A 89 15.42 15.76 3.99
N GLY A 90 16.32 15.44 3.06
CA GLY A 90 17.77 15.34 3.29
C GLY A 90 18.26 13.99 3.83
N ASN A 91 17.37 13.05 4.15
CA ASN A 91 17.72 11.68 4.56
C ASN A 91 17.35 10.65 3.49
N GLU A 92 17.12 11.08 2.25
CA GLU A 92 16.62 10.21 1.21
C GLU A 92 17.64 9.09 0.86
N PRO A 93 17.19 7.83 0.80
CA PRO A 93 18.06 6.68 0.56
C PRO A 93 18.44 6.49 -0.92
N VAL A 94 17.76 7.20 -1.82
CA VAL A 94 17.90 7.06 -3.28
C VAL A 94 18.10 8.44 -3.91
N GLN A 95 18.91 8.51 -4.96
CA GLN A 95 19.12 9.75 -5.71
C GLN A 95 17.93 10.07 -6.63
N GLY A 96 17.63 11.36 -6.82
CA GLY A 96 16.55 11.80 -7.73
C GLY A 96 15.14 11.56 -7.18
N VAL A 97 15.02 11.45 -5.86
CA VAL A 97 13.77 11.47 -5.10
C VAL A 97 13.88 12.45 -3.95
N ARG A 98 12.74 12.82 -3.35
CA ARG A 98 12.65 13.76 -2.24
C ARG A 98 11.79 13.19 -1.12
N GLY A 99 12.20 13.44 0.13
CA GLY A 99 11.40 13.20 1.31
C GLY A 99 10.18 14.12 1.40
N LEU A 100 9.29 13.80 2.34
CA LEU A 100 8.04 14.52 2.61
C LEU A 100 8.08 15.26 3.94
N LEU A 101 8.77 14.69 4.93
CA LEU A 101 8.79 15.21 6.29
C LEU A 101 9.85 16.31 6.43
N PRO A 102 9.56 17.41 7.14
CA PRO A 102 10.55 18.45 7.37
C PRO A 102 11.69 17.95 8.28
N ASN A 103 12.92 18.39 8.03
CA ASN A 103 14.16 17.88 8.66
C ASN A 103 14.13 17.86 10.19
N ASN A 104 13.39 18.78 10.79
CA ASN A 104 13.32 18.93 12.24
C ASN A 104 12.15 18.16 12.87
N ALA A 105 11.24 17.59 12.08
CA ALA A 105 10.03 16.93 12.57
C ALA A 105 10.20 15.43 12.76
N GLN A 106 11.09 15.08 13.69
CA GLN A 106 11.24 13.70 14.12
C GLN A 106 10.03 13.27 14.94
N LEU A 107 9.59 12.03 14.74
CA LEU A 107 8.53 11.42 15.55
C LEU A 107 8.96 11.40 17.03
N GLU A 108 8.15 11.97 17.91
CA GLU A 108 8.46 12.01 19.35
C GLU A 108 8.15 10.67 20.01
N ASN A 109 7.02 10.07 19.63
CA ASN A 109 6.58 8.78 20.15
C ASN A 109 5.56 8.13 19.21
N CYS A 110 5.36 6.82 19.36
CA CYS A 110 4.20 6.14 18.84
C CYS A 110 3.67 5.08 19.81
N THR A 111 2.36 4.90 19.79
CA THR A 111 1.65 4.00 20.71
C THR A 111 0.65 3.17 19.92
N LEU A 112 0.77 1.84 20.00
CA LEU A 112 -0.19 0.92 19.39
C LEU A 112 -1.25 0.53 20.42
N GLN A 113 -2.53 0.69 20.06
CA GLN A 113 -3.67 0.18 20.81
C GLN A 113 -4.55 -0.68 19.89
N GLY A 114 -4.53 -1.99 20.09
CA GLY A 114 -5.14 -2.92 19.13
C GLY A 114 -4.41 -2.83 17.78
N SER A 115 -5.12 -2.43 16.73
CA SER A 115 -4.55 -2.19 15.39
C SER A 115 -4.46 -0.72 15.00
N GLN A 116 -4.67 0.18 15.96
CA GLN A 116 -4.62 1.63 15.78
C GLN A 116 -3.33 2.20 16.36
N LEU A 117 -2.52 2.81 15.49
CA LEU A 117 -1.24 3.42 15.86
C LEU A 117 -1.39 4.94 15.98
N SER A 118 -1.12 5.48 17.16
CA SER A 118 -1.03 6.91 17.41
C SER A 118 0.40 7.39 17.20
N LEU A 119 0.58 8.42 16.36
CA LEU A 119 1.87 9.05 16.07
C LEU A 119 1.90 10.45 16.66
N TYR A 120 2.91 10.74 17.46
CA TYR A 120 3.08 12.03 18.14
C TYR A 120 4.20 12.83 17.47
N PHE A 121 3.84 13.97 16.91
CA PHE A 121 4.77 14.86 16.22
C PHE A 121 5.01 16.17 16.99
N PRO A 122 6.22 16.74 16.89
CA PRO A 122 6.52 18.03 17.49
C PRO A 122 5.89 19.15 16.68
N GLU A 123 5.84 20.34 17.29
CA GLU A 123 5.32 21.56 16.70
C GLU A 123 5.88 21.87 15.30
N ASN A 124 7.15 21.56 15.09
CA ASN A 124 7.88 21.80 13.85
C ASN A 124 7.44 20.91 12.67
N PHE A 125 6.61 19.88 12.89
CA PHE A 125 5.98 19.08 11.84
C PHE A 125 5.17 19.95 10.88
N ARG A 126 4.61 21.07 11.34
CA ARG A 126 3.88 22.01 10.48
C ARG A 126 4.71 22.61 9.33
N ASN A 127 6.04 22.54 9.38
CA ASN A 127 6.93 23.25 8.46
C ASN A 127 7.17 22.50 7.14
N TYR A 128 6.17 21.81 6.60
CA TYR A 128 6.22 21.17 5.28
C TYR A 128 5.75 22.13 4.16
N ASP A 129 6.05 21.81 2.91
CA ASP A 129 5.55 22.57 1.76
C ASP A 129 4.03 22.36 1.59
N PRO A 130 3.19 23.42 1.65
CA PRO A 130 1.74 23.32 1.48
C PRO A 130 1.33 22.54 0.23
N LYS A 131 2.08 22.66 -0.88
CA LYS A 131 1.79 21.96 -2.14
C LYS A 131 1.86 20.44 -2.03
N THR A 132 2.57 19.95 -1.02
CA THR A 132 2.78 18.52 -0.76
C THR A 132 1.92 18.00 0.40
N GLU A 133 1.03 18.82 0.98
CA GLU A 133 0.25 18.45 2.18
C GLU A 133 -0.52 17.13 2.02
N MET A 134 -1.23 16.97 0.91
CA MET A 134 -1.95 15.71 0.63
C MET A 134 -0.99 14.54 0.42
N ARG A 135 0.14 14.77 -0.26
CA ARG A 135 1.16 13.73 -0.51
C ARG A 135 1.84 13.29 0.79
N LEU A 136 2.06 14.20 1.72
CA LEU A 136 2.57 13.90 3.05
C LEU A 136 1.61 12.98 3.80
N LEU A 137 0.30 13.31 3.80
CA LEU A 137 -0.72 12.50 4.48
C LEU A 137 -0.86 11.11 3.87
N GLU A 138 -0.90 11.01 2.53
CA GLU A 138 -0.91 9.74 1.80
C GLU A 138 0.34 8.91 2.11
N GLY A 139 1.53 9.49 1.89
CA GLY A 139 2.80 8.81 2.07
C GLY A 139 3.00 8.29 3.50
N LEU A 140 2.69 9.11 4.50
CA LEU A 140 2.79 8.73 5.91
C LEU A 140 1.83 7.57 6.24
N THR A 141 0.57 7.67 5.80
CA THR A 141 -0.43 6.62 6.06
C THR A 141 0.00 5.29 5.43
N TRP A 142 0.47 5.31 4.18
CA TRP A 142 0.91 4.10 3.48
C TRP A 142 2.21 3.52 4.04
N ALA A 143 3.14 4.38 4.46
CA ALA A 143 4.38 3.96 5.09
C ALA A 143 4.11 3.28 6.44
N VAL A 144 3.18 3.77 7.23
CA VAL A 144 2.95 3.25 8.58
C VAL A 144 2.04 2.02 8.56
N THR A 145 1.01 2.01 7.71
CA THR A 145 0.13 0.84 7.53
C THR A 145 0.78 -0.31 6.74
N GLN A 146 2.08 -0.24 6.47
CA GLN A 146 2.83 -1.37 5.90
C GLN A 146 3.00 -2.51 6.90
N PHE A 147 3.03 -2.19 8.20
CA PHE A 147 3.21 -3.17 9.26
C PHE A 147 1.89 -3.87 9.52
N ASP A 148 1.88 -5.22 9.49
CA ASP A 148 0.65 -6.03 9.56
C ASP A 148 -0.20 -5.76 10.81
N GLU A 149 0.42 -5.30 11.90
CA GLU A 149 -0.24 -4.96 13.16
C GLU A 149 -0.99 -3.61 13.10
N VAL A 150 -0.75 -2.79 12.08
CA VAL A 150 -1.27 -1.42 11.97
C VAL A 150 -2.27 -1.32 10.83
N SER A 151 -3.56 -1.25 11.16
CA SER A 151 -4.64 -1.01 10.20
C SER A 151 -5.05 0.47 10.12
N GLU A 152 -4.88 1.20 11.22
CA GLU A 152 -5.38 2.56 11.41
C GLU A 152 -4.30 3.45 12.03
N VAL A 153 -4.30 4.73 11.66
CA VAL A 153 -3.33 5.72 12.14
C VAL A 153 -4.05 6.94 12.70
N LEU A 154 -3.60 7.43 13.85
CA LEU A 154 -4.00 8.71 14.43
C LEU A 154 -2.79 9.62 14.49
N LEU A 155 -2.97 10.89 14.12
CA LEU A 155 -1.92 11.90 14.15
C LEU A 155 -2.15 12.85 15.32
N TYR A 156 -1.09 13.15 16.05
CA TYR A 156 -1.07 14.14 17.11
C TYR A 156 0.02 15.17 16.81
N LEU A 157 -0.30 16.45 17.01
CA LEU A 157 0.64 17.55 16.86
C LEU A 157 0.73 18.29 18.18
N ALA A 158 1.93 18.35 18.77
CA ALA A 158 2.16 18.97 20.08
C ALA A 158 1.21 18.45 21.18
N GLY A 159 0.90 17.15 21.14
CA GLY A 159 0.02 16.47 22.10
C GLY A 159 -1.48 16.51 21.78
N GLU A 160 -1.92 17.32 20.82
CA GLU A 160 -3.32 17.46 20.44
C GLU A 160 -3.69 16.62 19.21
N PRO A 161 -4.89 16.02 19.13
CA PRO A 161 -5.34 15.28 17.95
C PRO A 161 -5.39 16.18 16.71
N LEU A 162 -4.73 15.75 15.63
CA LEU A 162 -4.67 16.48 14.38
C LEU A 162 -5.89 16.17 13.50
N THR A 163 -6.90 17.03 13.55
CA THR A 163 -8.13 16.91 12.73
C THR A 163 -8.00 17.55 11.35
N HIS A 164 -7.08 18.50 11.20
CA HIS A 164 -6.79 19.22 9.95
C HIS A 164 -5.28 19.44 9.84
N MET A 165 -4.76 19.35 8.62
CA MET A 165 -3.36 19.58 8.35
C MET A 165 -3.00 21.09 8.47
N PRO A 166 -1.86 21.46 9.08
CA PRO A 166 -1.55 22.86 9.43
C PRO A 166 -1.47 23.90 8.29
N GLN A 167 -1.15 23.54 7.05
CA GLN A 167 -0.82 24.51 6.00
C GLN A 167 -2.01 24.86 5.10
N LEU A 168 -2.75 23.87 4.58
CA LEU A 168 -3.93 24.09 3.73
C LEU A 168 -5.24 23.71 4.42
N SER A 169 -5.20 23.36 5.71
CA SER A 169 -6.39 22.90 6.45
C SER A 169 -7.04 21.68 5.81
N THR A 170 -6.27 20.81 5.15
CA THR A 170 -6.79 19.56 4.60
C THR A 170 -7.39 18.74 5.74
N PRO A 171 -8.68 18.34 5.67
CA PRO A 171 -9.28 17.49 6.69
C PRO A 171 -8.55 16.16 6.79
N VAL A 172 -8.27 15.72 8.01
CA VAL A 172 -7.65 14.43 8.32
C VAL A 172 -8.77 13.46 8.71
N PRO A 173 -9.06 12.43 7.90
CA PRO A 173 -9.99 11.38 8.29
C PRO A 173 -9.52 10.69 9.58
N LEU A 174 -10.45 10.50 10.51
CA LEU A 174 -10.18 9.86 11.80
C LEU A 174 -11.02 8.58 11.89
N PRO A 175 -10.40 7.39 11.86
CA PRO A 175 -8.98 7.11 11.72
C PRO A 175 -8.46 7.19 10.27
N LEU A 176 -7.15 7.44 10.09
CA LEU A 176 -6.49 7.32 8.79
C LEU A 176 -6.24 5.84 8.47
N ASN A 177 -6.49 5.45 7.22
CA ASN A 177 -6.18 4.12 6.72
C ASN A 177 -5.97 4.19 5.19
N ARG A 178 -5.66 3.07 4.55
CA ARG A 178 -5.37 3.02 3.10
C ARG A 178 -6.55 3.43 2.20
N GLN A 179 -7.76 3.61 2.73
CA GLN A 179 -8.90 4.15 1.97
C GLN A 179 -8.72 5.62 1.56
N ILE A 180 -7.80 6.35 2.20
CA ILE A 180 -7.37 7.68 1.74
C ILE A 180 -6.85 7.64 0.30
N GLY A 181 -6.37 6.48 -0.15
CA GLY A 181 -5.76 6.30 -1.46
C GLY A 181 -4.33 6.80 -1.51
N ILE A 182 -3.74 6.81 -2.69
CA ILE A 182 -2.36 7.25 -2.94
C ILE A 182 -2.26 7.79 -4.36
N ASN A 183 -1.48 8.85 -4.55
CA ASN A 183 -1.39 9.55 -5.83
C ASN A 183 -2.78 9.88 -6.38
N ASN A 184 -3.70 10.30 -5.50
CA ASN A 184 -4.97 10.82 -5.94
C ASN A 184 -4.69 12.06 -6.79
N PHE A 185 -5.20 12.09 -8.02
CA PHE A 185 -5.12 13.24 -8.91
C PHE A 185 -6.36 14.11 -8.71
N GLU A 186 -6.17 15.43 -8.68
CA GLU A 186 -7.21 16.46 -8.49
C GLU A 186 -8.36 16.35 -9.53
N ASN A 187 -8.13 15.69 -10.66
CA ASN A 187 -9.05 15.67 -11.80
C ASN A 187 -10.31 14.82 -11.60
N THR A 188 -10.47 14.12 -10.49
CA THR A 188 -11.63 13.22 -10.26
C THR A 188 -12.69 13.89 -9.40
N VAL A 189 -13.11 15.09 -9.79
CA VAL A 189 -14.04 15.94 -9.02
C VAL A 189 -15.48 15.36 -8.99
N ASN A 190 -15.84 14.46 -9.90
CA ASN A 190 -17.26 14.22 -10.19
C ASN A 190 -17.90 12.95 -9.61
N ARG A 191 -17.20 12.09 -8.85
CA ARG A 191 -17.80 10.78 -8.44
C ARG A 191 -17.50 10.32 -7.01
N LEU A 192 -17.12 11.22 -6.10
CA LEU A 192 -16.77 10.85 -4.72
C LEU A 192 -17.88 10.08 -3.95
N HIS A 193 -19.15 10.41 -4.20
CA HIS A 193 -20.31 9.83 -3.49
C HIS A 193 -20.86 8.54 -4.10
N ASP A 194 -20.47 8.20 -5.34
CA ASP A 194 -20.95 7.01 -6.06
C ASP A 194 -19.80 6.23 -6.72
N SER A 195 -18.68 6.12 -6.00
CA SER A 195 -17.53 5.34 -6.42
C SER A 195 -16.85 4.62 -5.27
N HIS A 196 -16.19 3.51 -5.59
CA HIS A 196 -15.23 2.85 -4.72
C HIS A 196 -13.81 3.17 -5.19
N SER A 197 -12.88 3.26 -4.24
CA SER A 197 -11.45 3.42 -4.50
C SER A 197 -10.82 2.07 -4.87
N LEU A 198 -10.07 2.04 -5.96
CA LEU A 198 -9.22 0.90 -6.34
C LEU A 198 -7.78 1.39 -6.49
N THR A 199 -6.83 0.79 -5.77
CA THR A 199 -5.40 1.06 -5.99
C THR A 199 -4.85 0.15 -7.08
N VAL A 200 -4.30 0.75 -8.13
CA VAL A 200 -3.67 0.08 -9.27
C VAL A 200 -2.19 0.43 -9.29
N PHE A 201 -1.34 -0.54 -9.61
CA PHE A 201 0.11 -0.32 -9.75
C PHE A 201 0.47 -0.20 -11.23
N TYR A 202 1.04 0.96 -11.58
CA TYR A 202 1.53 1.27 -12.92
C TYR A 202 3.02 0.99 -12.99
N THR A 203 3.53 0.62 -14.16
CA THR A 203 4.98 0.50 -14.38
C THR A 203 5.47 1.74 -15.11
N ARG A 204 6.43 2.48 -14.53
CA ARG A 204 7.17 3.56 -15.21
C ARG A 204 8.61 3.11 -15.45
N GLN A 205 9.17 3.44 -16.60
CA GLN A 205 10.60 3.23 -16.85
C GLN A 205 11.37 4.46 -16.36
N LYS A 206 12.30 4.29 -15.43
CA LYS A 206 13.20 5.35 -14.96
C LYS A 206 14.64 4.81 -14.99
N ASN A 207 15.52 5.48 -15.73
CA ASN A 207 16.95 5.13 -15.84
C ASN A 207 17.22 3.65 -16.22
N GLY A 208 16.39 3.08 -17.10
CA GLY A 208 16.52 1.68 -17.53
C GLY A 208 15.93 0.64 -16.57
N SER A 209 15.38 1.07 -15.43
CA SER A 209 14.69 0.22 -14.46
C SER A 209 13.20 0.48 -14.45
N SER A 210 12.42 -0.60 -14.36
CA SER A 210 10.96 -0.53 -14.23
C SER A 210 10.57 -0.31 -12.76
N VAL A 211 9.77 0.71 -12.50
CA VAL A 211 9.32 1.12 -11.16
C VAL A 211 7.82 0.98 -11.07
N TYR A 212 7.34 0.37 -9.98
CA TYR A 212 5.90 0.26 -9.70
C TYR A 212 5.40 1.50 -8.94
N VAL A 213 4.42 2.18 -9.52
CA VAL A 213 3.81 3.40 -8.97
C VAL A 213 2.36 3.11 -8.61
N PRO A 214 1.98 3.14 -7.32
CA PRO A 214 0.60 2.96 -6.92
C PRO A 214 -0.21 4.22 -7.23
N LYS A 215 -1.44 4.05 -7.70
CA LYS A 215 -2.38 5.14 -7.92
C LYS A 215 -3.79 4.68 -7.60
N THR A 216 -4.53 5.52 -6.90
CA THR A 216 -5.94 5.28 -6.59
C THR A 216 -6.83 5.79 -7.72
N LEU A 217 -7.67 4.89 -8.23
CA LEU A 217 -8.73 5.17 -9.20
C LEU A 217 -10.08 5.16 -8.49
N ARG A 218 -10.99 6.00 -8.95
CA ARG A 218 -12.39 5.98 -8.52
C ARG A 218 -13.23 5.28 -9.58
N ILE A 219 -13.83 4.16 -9.21
CA ILE A 219 -14.67 3.35 -10.10
C ILE A 219 -16.10 3.44 -9.60
N SER A 220 -17.04 3.73 -10.51
CA SER A 220 -18.44 3.87 -10.12
C SER A 220 -19.06 2.55 -9.66
N ASN A 221 -19.99 2.65 -8.71
CA ASN A 221 -20.66 1.51 -8.09
C ASN A 221 -21.58 0.76 -9.07
N GLN A 222 -22.02 1.47 -10.11
CA GLN A 222 -22.97 0.97 -11.11
C GLN A 222 -22.29 0.25 -12.28
N THR A 223 -20.96 0.08 -12.22
CA THR A 223 -20.14 -0.39 -13.34
C THR A 223 -19.92 -1.91 -13.30
N SER A 224 -20.14 -2.59 -14.42
CA SER A 224 -19.94 -4.05 -14.55
C SER A 224 -18.45 -4.42 -14.44
N LEU A 225 -18.11 -5.67 -14.09
CA LEU A 225 -16.72 -6.11 -13.97
C LEU A 225 -15.90 -5.86 -15.26
N GLN A 226 -16.52 -5.99 -16.43
CA GLN A 226 -15.86 -5.76 -17.72
C GLN A 226 -15.50 -4.29 -17.94
N ASP A 227 -16.38 -3.38 -17.52
CA ASP A 227 -16.16 -1.95 -17.59
C ASP A 227 -15.12 -1.48 -16.55
N LYS A 228 -15.01 -2.18 -15.41
CA LYS A 228 -13.91 -1.98 -14.45
C LYS A 228 -12.58 -2.37 -15.08
N LEU A 229 -12.50 -3.50 -15.78
CA LEU A 229 -11.29 -3.93 -16.46
C LEU A 229 -10.92 -3.01 -17.62
N SER A 230 -11.89 -2.55 -18.41
CA SER A 230 -11.63 -1.62 -19.52
C SER A 230 -11.14 -0.26 -19.04
N SER A 231 -11.71 0.29 -17.95
CA SER A 231 -11.23 1.54 -17.36
C SER A 231 -9.79 1.44 -16.86
N ILE A 232 -9.44 0.34 -16.17
CA ILE A 232 -8.07 0.07 -15.73
C ILE A 232 -7.11 0.00 -16.93
N LEU A 233 -7.45 -0.78 -17.95
CA LEU A 233 -6.60 -0.93 -19.14
C LEU A 233 -6.42 0.37 -19.92
N SER A 234 -7.48 1.19 -20.02
CA SER A 234 -7.41 2.49 -20.67
C SER A 234 -6.47 3.46 -19.95
N ASP A 235 -6.54 3.54 -18.61
CA ASP A 235 -5.67 4.42 -17.83
C ASP A 235 -4.21 3.93 -17.87
N ILE A 236 -3.97 2.61 -17.86
CA ILE A 236 -2.63 2.03 -18.03
C ILE A 236 -2.01 2.44 -19.37
N SER A 237 -2.78 2.39 -20.46
CA SER A 237 -2.28 2.78 -21.78
C SER A 237 -1.89 4.26 -21.87
N VAL A 238 -2.61 5.15 -21.17
CA VAL A 238 -2.32 6.59 -21.13
C VAL A 238 -1.08 6.87 -20.28
N PHE A 239 -0.95 6.22 -19.13
CA PHE A 239 0.22 6.40 -18.25
C PHE A 239 1.51 5.83 -18.83
N SER A 240 1.45 4.70 -19.55
CA SER A 240 2.62 4.13 -20.22
C SER A 240 3.20 5.03 -21.32
N GLN A 241 2.44 6.01 -21.82
CA GLN A 241 2.87 6.95 -22.85
C GLN A 241 3.52 8.21 -22.27
N LEU A 242 3.41 8.44 -20.96
CA LEU A 242 4.13 9.52 -20.28
C LEU A 242 5.58 9.09 -20.09
N LYS A 243 6.43 9.62 -20.97
CA LYS A 243 7.87 9.35 -21.07
C LYS A 243 8.65 10.01 -19.95
#